data_AF-A0A7S2RD89-F1
#
_entry.id   AF-A0A7S2RD89-F1
#
_cell.length_a   1.000
_cell.length_b   1.000
_cell.length_c   1.000
_cell.angle_alpha   90.00
_cell.angle_beta   90.00
_cell.angle_gamma   90.00
#
_symmetry.space_group_name_H-M   'P 1'
#
loop_
_entity.id
_entity.type
_entity.pdbx_description
1 polymer ?
#
loop_
_entity_poly.entity_id
_entity_poly.type
_entity_poly.pdbx_seq_one_letter_code
_entity_poly.pdbx_strand_id
1 'polypeptide(L)'
;MTKLLFGLALSILLTASAAQEFDPMSGVKEACKPHVCSEGYQPVPKLPLNFTSSGCNSIGGISTFRMEARHEPGLPCCHMRAACYQICGMSMKKCDDIFKKCNDSICDSIEDEAVKEKCVTATSMHNMLAGMMDCGPFEHQQHNNCGCMEKSKALSWNKKVIHEFYAKYARHQLDKAENLGAKADTTSNLANLMLKLIQKYPKSIAYINDPGSDAPKEMGMDDFDNYEF
;
A
#
# COMPACT_ATOMS: atom_id res chain seq x y z
N MET A 1 4.46 7.86 -88.72
CA MET A 1 5.67 8.25 -87.96
C MET A 1 5.19 8.84 -86.64
N THR A 2 5.21 8.06 -85.54
CA THR A 2 6.12 8.27 -84.37
C THR A 2 5.74 9.55 -83.59
N LYS A 3 5.37 9.56 -82.30
CA LYS A 3 5.86 8.81 -81.12
C LYS A 3 4.79 8.76 -80.00
N LEU A 4 4.71 7.60 -79.34
CA LEU A 4 4.19 7.41 -77.99
C LEU A 4 5.01 8.24 -76.98
N LEU A 5 4.35 8.87 -76.01
CA LEU A 5 4.95 9.27 -74.73
C LEU A 5 4.13 8.63 -73.61
N PHE A 6 4.59 7.47 -73.15
CA PHE A 6 4.13 6.84 -71.91
C PHE A 6 4.86 7.51 -70.74
N GLY A 7 4.12 8.22 -69.90
CA GLY A 7 4.61 8.70 -68.61
C GLY A 7 4.67 7.54 -67.62
N LEU A 8 5.88 7.14 -67.22
CA LEU A 8 6.11 6.16 -66.17
C LEU A 8 6.11 6.89 -64.82
N ALA A 9 5.03 6.76 -64.05
CA ALA A 9 4.98 7.18 -62.65
C ALA A 9 5.62 6.08 -61.79
N LEU A 10 6.91 6.26 -61.47
CA LEU A 10 7.66 5.40 -60.56
C LEU A 10 7.22 5.71 -59.11
N SER A 11 6.26 4.94 -58.60
CA SER A 11 5.83 5.04 -57.20
C SER A 11 6.84 4.31 -56.30
N ILE A 12 7.69 5.08 -55.63
CA ILE A 12 8.62 4.58 -54.61
C ILE A 12 7.79 4.28 -53.34
N LEU A 13 7.51 3.00 -53.09
CA LEU A 13 6.98 2.53 -51.82
C LEU A 13 8.13 2.53 -50.78
N LEU A 14 8.24 3.61 -50.02
CA LEU A 14 8.97 3.62 -48.76
C LEU A 14 8.18 2.81 -47.72
N THR A 15 8.56 1.55 -47.53
CA THR A 15 8.15 0.79 -46.34
C THR A 15 9.05 1.20 -45.19
N ALA A 16 8.65 2.26 -44.48
CA ALA A 16 9.23 2.54 -43.16
C ALA A 16 8.78 1.40 -42.23
N SER A 17 9.73 0.52 -41.88
CA SER A 17 9.56 -0.44 -40.79
C SER A 17 9.24 0.34 -39.51
N ALA A 18 8.05 0.14 -38.96
CA ALA A 18 7.75 0.59 -37.62
C ALA A 18 8.75 -0.09 -36.67
N ALA A 19 9.72 0.69 -36.17
CA ALA A 19 10.46 0.30 -34.98
C ALA A 19 9.43 0.22 -33.86
N GLN A 20 9.16 -0.99 -33.36
CA GLN A 20 8.46 -1.14 -32.09
C GLN A 20 9.38 -0.55 -31.04
N GLU A 21 9.02 0.64 -30.54
CA GLU A 21 9.57 1.18 -29.31
C GLU A 21 9.33 0.14 -28.22
N PHE A 22 10.37 -0.60 -27.87
CA PHE A 22 10.38 -1.37 -26.64
C PHE A 22 10.32 -0.35 -25.51
N ASP A 23 9.13 -0.12 -24.96
CA ASP A 23 8.98 0.53 -23.67
C ASP A 23 9.21 -0.55 -22.60
N PRO A 24 10.39 -0.58 -21.94
CA PRO A 24 10.70 -1.56 -20.91
C PRO A 24 9.81 -1.43 -19.66
N MET A 25 8.92 -0.43 -19.59
CA MET A 25 7.94 -0.23 -18.52
C MET A 25 6.49 -0.54 -18.92
N SER A 26 6.22 -0.92 -20.17
CA SER A 26 4.86 -1.20 -20.68
C SER A 26 4.34 -2.62 -20.39
N GLY A 27 5.09 -3.43 -19.63
CA GLY A 27 4.58 -4.69 -19.12
C GLY A 27 3.39 -4.39 -18.20
N VAL A 28 2.17 -4.62 -18.68
CA VAL A 28 0.96 -4.59 -17.85
C VAL A 28 1.20 -5.59 -16.72
N LYS A 29 1.64 -5.10 -15.57
CA LYS A 29 1.74 -5.91 -14.36
C LYS A 29 0.34 -6.46 -14.12
N GLU A 30 0.20 -7.78 -14.14
CA GLU A 30 -1.06 -8.43 -13.79
C GLU A 30 -1.52 -7.85 -12.46
N ALA A 31 -2.79 -7.45 -12.38
CA ALA A 31 -3.31 -6.83 -11.17
C ALA A 31 -3.18 -7.81 -10.00
N CYS A 32 -2.36 -7.44 -9.01
CA CYS A 32 -2.09 -8.28 -7.84
C CYS A 32 -3.39 -8.65 -7.13
N LYS A 33 -3.55 -9.95 -6.83
CA LYS A 33 -4.82 -10.49 -6.35
C LYS A 33 -4.85 -10.46 -4.82
N PRO A 34 -5.86 -9.84 -4.19
CA PRO A 34 -6.03 -9.93 -2.74
C PRO A 34 -6.34 -11.37 -2.32
N HIS A 35 -6.30 -11.66 -1.01
CA HIS A 35 -6.67 -13.00 -0.52
C HIS A 35 -8.10 -13.36 -0.97
N VAL A 36 -8.26 -14.54 -1.58
CA VAL A 36 -9.56 -15.05 -2.05
C VAL A 36 -9.90 -16.36 -1.34
N CYS A 37 -11.18 -16.54 -1.03
CA CYS A 37 -11.73 -17.74 -0.42
C CYS A 37 -12.61 -18.51 -1.40
N SER A 38 -12.81 -19.80 -1.13
CA SER A 38 -13.75 -20.64 -1.87
C SER A 38 -15.19 -20.13 -1.76
N GLU A 39 -16.06 -20.64 -2.64
CA GLU A 39 -17.47 -20.32 -2.62
C GLU A 39 -18.12 -20.60 -1.25
N GLY A 40 -19.01 -19.70 -0.81
CA GLY A 40 -19.62 -19.76 0.53
C GLY A 40 -18.79 -19.13 1.65
N TYR A 41 -17.52 -18.82 1.40
CA TYR A 41 -16.61 -18.17 2.35
C TYR A 41 -16.25 -16.76 1.89
N GLN A 42 -15.75 -15.94 2.83
CA GLN A 42 -15.16 -14.64 2.53
C GLN A 42 -13.89 -14.40 3.37
N PRO A 43 -12.95 -13.59 2.87
CA PRO A 43 -11.76 -13.19 3.62
C PRO A 43 -12.14 -12.41 4.87
N VAL A 44 -11.53 -12.77 5.99
CA VAL A 44 -11.62 -12.06 7.27
C VAL A 44 -10.24 -11.95 7.92
N PRO A 45 -9.99 -10.91 8.73
CA PRO A 45 -8.74 -10.79 9.49
C PRO A 45 -8.59 -11.92 10.50
N LYS A 46 -7.38 -12.49 10.60
CA LYS A 46 -7.02 -13.36 11.73
C LYS A 46 -6.93 -12.52 13.00
N LEU A 47 -7.25 -13.14 14.14
CA LEU A 47 -7.05 -12.56 15.46
C LEU A 47 -5.94 -13.31 16.21
N PRO A 48 -5.13 -12.63 17.04
CA PRO A 48 -5.14 -11.18 17.29
C PRO A 48 -4.68 -10.34 16.10
N LEU A 49 -5.14 -9.08 16.01
CA LEU A 49 -4.68 -8.13 14.98
C LEU A 49 -3.22 -7.73 15.25
N ASN A 50 -2.34 -8.00 14.29
CA ASN A 50 -0.91 -7.74 14.39
C ASN A 50 -0.42 -7.02 13.12
N PHE A 51 -0.72 -5.73 13.00
CA PHE A 51 -0.13 -4.93 11.93
C PHE A 51 1.34 -4.68 12.21
N THR A 52 2.23 -5.14 11.34
CA THR A 52 3.68 -4.96 11.52
C THR A 52 4.31 -4.20 10.35
N SER A 53 5.40 -3.48 10.58
CA SER A 53 6.15 -2.83 9.51
C SER A 53 7.64 -2.75 9.84
N SER A 54 8.48 -2.94 8.83
CA SER A 54 9.92 -2.65 8.89
C SER A 54 10.29 -1.27 8.32
N GLY A 55 9.28 -0.40 8.13
CA GLY A 55 9.45 0.92 7.53
C GLY A 55 9.69 0.83 6.03
N CYS A 56 10.45 1.80 5.49
CA CYS A 56 10.73 1.89 4.05
C CYS A 56 11.64 0.75 3.54
N ASN A 57 12.28 -0.02 4.44
CA ASN A 57 13.03 -1.23 4.08
C ASN A 57 12.15 -2.24 3.31
N SER A 58 10.86 -2.31 3.64
CA SER A 58 9.89 -3.20 2.97
C SER A 58 9.60 -2.86 1.50
N ILE A 59 10.09 -1.71 1.00
CA ILE A 59 9.85 -1.21 -0.36
C ILE A 59 11.09 -1.47 -1.26
N GLY A 60 12.02 -2.32 -0.84
CA GLY A 60 13.26 -2.62 -1.58
C GLY A 60 14.49 -1.87 -1.08
N GLY A 61 14.45 -1.39 0.16
CA GLY A 61 15.59 -1.04 1.00
C GLY A 61 16.83 -0.49 0.31
N ILE A 62 16.78 0.75 -0.17
CA ILE A 62 18.01 1.54 -0.28
C ILE A 62 18.40 1.98 1.14
N SER A 63 19.17 1.13 1.83
CA SER A 63 19.82 1.49 3.09
C SER A 63 20.93 2.55 2.93
N THR A 64 21.12 3.10 1.72
CA THR A 64 22.25 3.99 1.42
C THR A 64 22.02 5.43 1.87
N PHE A 65 20.79 5.83 2.17
CA PHE A 65 20.54 7.07 2.91
C PHE A 65 20.45 6.75 4.40
N ARG A 66 21.62 6.60 5.03
CA ARG A 66 21.76 6.64 6.49
C ARG A 66 21.46 8.03 7.06
N MET A 67 20.35 8.64 6.65
CA MET A 67 19.65 9.50 7.58
C MET A 67 19.22 8.58 8.72
N GLU A 68 19.43 9.01 9.96
CA GLU A 68 18.99 8.24 11.12
C GLU A 68 17.59 7.73 10.84
N ALA A 69 17.37 6.41 10.92
CA ALA A 69 16.14 5.73 10.47
C ALA A 69 14.84 6.23 11.14
N ARG A 70 14.95 7.21 12.04
CA ARG A 70 13.87 7.91 12.74
C ARG A 70 13.47 9.24 12.10
N HIS A 71 14.24 9.75 11.14
CA HIS A 71 14.02 11.03 10.47
C HIS A 71 13.98 10.91 8.94
N GLU A 72 13.76 9.69 8.41
CA GLU A 72 13.59 9.49 6.97
C GLU A 72 12.26 10.10 6.51
N PRO A 73 12.26 11.06 5.56
CA PRO A 73 11.03 11.60 5.00
C PRO A 73 10.15 10.48 4.44
N GLY A 74 8.86 10.46 4.78
CA GLY A 74 7.92 9.45 4.31
C GLY A 74 7.91 8.13 5.11
N LEU A 75 8.71 8.00 6.17
CA LEU A 75 8.68 6.80 7.03
C LEU A 75 7.27 6.44 7.55
N PRO A 76 6.45 7.39 8.03
CA PRO A 76 5.06 7.08 8.41
C PRO A 76 4.22 6.52 7.25
N CYS A 77 4.47 6.98 6.02
CA CYS A 77 3.80 6.49 4.82
C CYS A 77 4.21 5.04 4.51
N CYS A 78 5.49 4.69 4.71
CA CYS A 78 5.96 3.32 4.57
C CYS A 78 5.30 2.38 5.60
N HIS A 79 5.14 2.83 6.85
CA HIS A 79 4.41 2.08 7.87
C HIS A 79 2.95 1.85 7.48
N MET A 80 2.27 2.91 7.04
CA MET A 80 0.88 2.83 6.59
C MET A 80 0.73 1.89 5.38
N ARG A 81 1.64 1.94 4.41
CA ARG A 81 1.62 1.04 3.24
C ARG A 81 1.76 -0.42 3.66
N ALA A 82 2.74 -0.72 4.51
CA ALA A 82 2.95 -2.07 5.03
C ALA A 82 1.72 -2.58 5.80
N ALA A 83 1.12 -1.77 6.66
CA ALA A 83 -0.10 -2.13 7.37
C ALA A 83 -1.30 -2.30 6.42
N CYS A 84 -1.42 -1.46 5.38
CA CYS A 84 -2.47 -1.57 4.36
C CYS A 84 -2.43 -2.92 3.64
N TYR A 85 -1.23 -3.44 3.34
CA TYR A 85 -1.04 -4.75 2.71
C TYR A 85 -1.54 -5.92 3.56
N GLN A 86 -1.71 -5.71 4.87
CA GLN A 86 -2.18 -6.73 5.82
C GLN A 86 -3.70 -6.68 6.02
N ILE A 87 -4.40 -5.69 5.45
CA ILE A 87 -5.85 -5.54 5.56
C ILE A 87 -6.53 -6.45 4.54
N CYS A 88 -7.33 -7.41 5.01
CA CYS A 88 -8.03 -8.36 4.15
C CYS A 88 -8.98 -7.70 3.18
N GLY A 89 -8.84 -8.04 1.89
CA GLY A 89 -9.67 -7.52 0.81
C GLY A 89 -9.30 -6.11 0.35
N MET A 90 -8.22 -5.53 0.87
CA MET A 90 -7.61 -4.35 0.28
C MET A 90 -6.90 -4.72 -1.03
N SER A 91 -6.85 -3.83 -2.02
CA SER A 91 -6.05 -4.05 -3.23
C SER A 91 -4.68 -3.39 -3.11
N MET A 92 -3.67 -4.00 -3.74
CA MET A 92 -2.32 -3.43 -3.82
C MET A 92 -2.36 -2.00 -4.36
N LYS A 93 -3.05 -1.80 -5.49
CA LYS A 93 -3.21 -0.48 -6.10
C LYS A 93 -3.72 0.56 -5.11
N LYS A 94 -4.75 0.23 -4.32
CA LYS A 94 -5.31 1.17 -3.35
C LYS A 94 -4.30 1.53 -2.27
N CYS A 95 -3.55 0.54 -1.77
CA CYS A 95 -2.49 0.79 -0.79
C CYS A 95 -1.37 1.66 -1.36
N ASP A 96 -0.98 1.44 -2.62
CA ASP A 96 0.05 2.23 -3.30
C ASP A 96 -0.43 3.65 -3.61
N ASP A 97 -1.69 3.82 -3.99
CA ASP A 97 -2.30 5.15 -4.18
C ASP A 97 -2.33 5.96 -2.87
N ILE A 98 -2.62 5.29 -1.74
CA ILE A 98 -2.60 5.91 -0.40
C ILE A 98 -1.17 6.27 -0.02
N PHE A 99 -0.23 5.37 -0.26
CA PHE A 99 1.19 5.60 -0.02
C PHE A 99 1.70 6.84 -0.77
N LYS A 100 1.41 6.92 -2.06
CA LYS A 100 1.78 8.07 -2.88
C LYS A 100 1.20 9.37 -2.34
N LYS A 101 -0.10 9.38 -2.02
CA LYS A 101 -0.75 10.58 -1.45
C LYS A 101 -0.16 11.00 -0.12
N CYS A 102 0.16 10.03 0.75
CA CYS A 102 0.81 10.30 2.02
C CYS A 102 2.19 10.96 1.81
N ASN A 103 2.99 10.41 0.89
CA ASN A 103 4.31 10.94 0.53
C ASN A 103 4.24 12.37 -0.01
N ASP A 104 3.29 12.63 -0.92
CA ASP A 104 3.07 13.96 -1.49
C ASP A 104 2.66 14.96 -0.36
N SER A 105 1.73 14.57 0.52
CA SER A 105 1.23 15.42 1.61
C SER A 105 2.29 15.75 2.67
N ILE A 106 3.17 14.82 3.03
CA ILE A 106 4.22 15.06 4.03
C ILE A 106 5.22 16.12 3.54
N CYS A 107 5.52 16.15 2.25
CA CYS A 107 6.45 17.15 1.72
C CYS A 107 5.77 18.52 1.54
N ASP A 108 4.47 18.54 1.24
CA ASP A 108 3.70 19.79 1.10
C ASP A 108 3.57 20.56 2.41
N SER A 109 3.65 19.90 3.57
CA SER A 109 3.60 20.54 4.89
C SER A 109 4.93 21.15 5.34
N ILE A 110 6.01 21.04 4.56
CA ILE A 110 7.34 21.57 4.92
C ILE A 110 7.50 22.99 4.35
N GLU A 111 7.73 23.97 5.23
CA GLU A 111 7.93 25.37 4.85
C GLU A 111 9.35 25.68 4.36
N ASP A 112 10.37 25.00 4.90
CA ASP A 112 11.76 25.18 4.47
C ASP A 112 11.98 24.50 3.11
N GLU A 113 12.23 25.30 2.07
CA GLU A 113 12.39 24.82 0.69
C GLU A 113 13.53 23.82 0.52
N ALA A 114 14.65 23.97 1.24
CA ALA A 114 15.77 23.05 1.14
C ALA A 114 15.46 21.69 1.80
N VAL A 115 14.67 21.69 2.88
CA VAL A 115 14.16 20.46 3.50
C VAL A 115 13.06 19.83 2.64
N LYS A 116 12.18 20.65 2.05
CA LYS A 116 11.13 20.21 1.13
C LYS A 116 11.70 19.51 -0.10
N GLU A 117 12.72 20.08 -0.73
CA GLU A 117 13.39 19.48 -1.89
C GLU A 117 13.97 18.09 -1.56
N LYS A 118 14.58 17.94 -0.38
CA LYS A 118 15.09 16.64 0.11
C LYS A 118 13.96 15.65 0.35
N CYS A 119 12.85 16.10 0.94
CA CYS A 119 11.66 15.27 1.12
C CYS A 119 11.13 14.77 -0.21
N VAL A 120 10.87 15.68 -1.17
CA VAL A 120 10.35 15.34 -2.50
C VAL A 120 11.27 14.36 -3.22
N THR A 121 12.58 14.55 -3.13
CA THR A 121 13.56 13.62 -3.71
C THR A 121 13.45 12.22 -3.10
N ALA A 122 13.43 12.13 -1.76
CA ALA A 122 13.33 10.86 -1.05
C ALA A 122 12.02 10.12 -1.33
N THR A 123 10.88 10.82 -1.21
CA THR A 123 9.56 10.22 -1.41
C THR A 123 9.27 9.86 -2.87
N SER A 124 9.82 10.62 -3.82
CA SER A 124 9.79 10.26 -5.25
C SER A 124 10.53 8.94 -5.51
N MET A 125 11.70 8.77 -4.88
CA MET A 125 12.43 7.50 -4.95
C MET A 125 11.64 6.35 -4.33
N HIS A 126 10.98 6.56 -3.18
CA HIS A 126 10.12 5.52 -2.61
C HIS A 126 8.93 5.17 -3.50
N ASN A 127 8.28 6.17 -4.11
CA ASN A 127 7.17 5.95 -5.04
C ASN A 127 7.63 5.14 -6.26
N MET A 128 8.80 5.45 -6.81
CA MET A 128 9.41 4.70 -7.90
C MET A 128 9.67 3.24 -7.50
N LEU A 129 10.34 3.01 -6.37
CA LEU A 129 10.64 1.67 -5.87
C LEU A 129 9.36 0.86 -5.60
N ALA A 130 8.35 1.48 -4.98
CA ALA A 130 7.05 0.87 -4.76
C ALA A 130 6.37 0.44 -6.06
N GLY A 131 6.41 1.28 -7.09
CA GLY A 131 5.88 0.97 -8.42
C GLY A 131 6.64 -0.17 -9.12
N MET A 132 7.90 -0.39 -8.77
CA MET A 132 8.73 -1.47 -9.32
C MET A 132 8.50 -2.82 -8.63
N MET A 133 7.96 -2.85 -7.40
CA MET A 133 7.70 -4.11 -6.70
C MET A 133 6.68 -5.00 -7.40
N ASP A 134 6.87 -6.31 -7.28
CA ASP A 134 5.92 -7.32 -7.76
C ASP A 134 4.80 -7.55 -6.73
N CYS A 135 3.90 -8.50 -7.05
CA CYS A 135 2.78 -8.85 -6.19
C CYS A 135 3.18 -9.65 -4.94
N GLY A 136 4.38 -10.24 -4.90
CA GLY A 136 4.79 -11.22 -3.90
C GLY A 136 4.66 -10.70 -2.45
N PRO A 137 5.23 -9.53 -2.11
CA PRO A 137 5.09 -8.95 -0.77
C PRO A 137 3.64 -8.68 -0.37
N PHE A 138 2.82 -8.18 -1.30
CA PHE A 138 1.39 -7.92 -1.05
C PHE A 138 0.63 -9.23 -0.79
N GLU A 139 0.78 -10.21 -1.68
CA GLU A 139 0.09 -11.50 -1.58
C GLU A 139 0.52 -12.27 -0.33
N HIS A 140 1.80 -12.21 0.03
CA HIS A 140 2.32 -12.80 1.26
C HIS A 140 1.67 -12.19 2.50
N GLN A 141 1.59 -10.85 2.59
CA GLN A 141 0.96 -10.18 3.73
C GLN A 141 -0.55 -10.47 3.80
N GLN A 142 -1.23 -10.51 2.65
CA GLN A 142 -2.62 -10.93 2.56
C GLN A 142 -2.80 -12.36 3.08
N HIS A 143 -1.98 -13.32 2.67
CA HIS A 143 -2.07 -14.72 3.11
C HIS A 143 -1.80 -14.88 4.62
N ASN A 144 -0.82 -14.16 5.14
CA ASN A 144 -0.44 -14.26 6.55
C ASN A 144 -1.52 -13.70 7.47
N ASN A 145 -2.16 -12.60 7.09
CA ASN A 145 -3.09 -11.88 7.96
C ASN A 145 -4.56 -12.25 7.72
N CYS A 146 -4.89 -12.87 6.59
CA CYS A 146 -6.26 -13.20 6.22
C CYS A 146 -6.54 -14.69 6.30
N GLY A 147 -7.73 -15.03 6.77
CA GLY A 147 -8.30 -16.36 6.72
C GLY A 147 -9.66 -16.35 6.04
N CYS A 148 -10.22 -17.54 5.85
CA CYS A 148 -11.54 -17.71 5.27
C CYS A 148 -12.58 -18.04 6.34
N MET A 149 -13.74 -17.39 6.25
CA MET A 149 -14.87 -17.65 7.13
C MET A 149 -16.16 -17.76 6.34
N GLU A 150 -17.05 -18.67 6.77
CA GLU A 150 -18.40 -18.77 6.22
C GLU A 150 -19.08 -17.39 6.22
N LYS A 151 -19.71 -17.02 5.11
CA LYS A 151 -20.34 -15.69 4.96
C LYS A 151 -21.35 -15.39 6.06
N SER A 152 -22.07 -16.41 6.54
CA SER A 152 -23.04 -16.30 7.64
C SER A 152 -22.42 -15.93 9.00
N LYS A 153 -21.14 -16.24 9.22
CA LYS A 153 -20.39 -15.97 10.46
C LYS A 153 -19.53 -14.70 10.36
N ALA A 154 -19.32 -14.17 9.16
CA ALA A 154 -18.42 -13.06 8.95
C ALA A 154 -18.82 -11.79 9.69
N LEU A 155 -20.12 -11.44 9.76
CA LEU A 155 -20.55 -10.23 10.47
C LEU A 155 -20.23 -10.27 11.97
N SER A 156 -20.47 -11.40 12.63
CA SER A 156 -20.15 -11.53 14.06
C SER A 156 -18.64 -11.50 14.29
N TRP A 157 -17.86 -12.09 13.39
CA TRP A 157 -16.41 -12.01 13.42
C TRP A 157 -15.89 -10.59 13.20
N ASN A 158 -16.43 -9.86 12.23
CA ASN A 158 -16.02 -8.49 11.93
C ASN A 158 -16.32 -7.56 13.11
N LYS A 159 -17.47 -7.73 13.79
CA LYS A 159 -17.77 -7.05 15.06
C LYS A 159 -16.72 -7.34 16.13
N LYS A 160 -16.33 -8.62 16.27
CA LYS A 160 -15.26 -9.02 17.21
C LYS A 160 -13.94 -8.35 16.86
N VAL A 161 -13.53 -8.36 15.59
CA VAL A 161 -12.29 -7.72 15.11
C VAL A 161 -12.24 -6.25 15.48
N ILE A 162 -13.32 -5.51 15.22
CA ILE A 162 -13.41 -4.08 15.53
C ILE A 162 -13.39 -3.85 17.05
N HIS A 163 -14.11 -4.67 17.81
CA HIS A 163 -14.09 -4.60 19.27
C HIS A 163 -12.67 -4.81 19.82
N GLU A 164 -11.95 -5.85 19.38
CA GLU A 164 -10.56 -6.13 19.80
C GLU A 164 -9.62 -4.97 19.45
N PHE A 165 -9.79 -4.37 18.26
CA PHE A 165 -9.01 -3.19 17.88
C PHE A 165 -9.23 -2.03 18.87
N TYR A 166 -10.48 -1.70 19.17
CA TYR A 166 -10.81 -0.63 20.12
C TYR A 166 -10.37 -0.97 21.54
N ALA A 167 -10.53 -2.21 21.98
CA ALA A 167 -10.05 -2.67 23.28
C ALA A 167 -8.53 -2.52 23.43
N LYS A 168 -7.77 -2.63 22.34
CA LYS A 168 -6.31 -2.45 22.36
C LYS A 168 -5.90 -0.97 22.26
N TYR A 169 -6.46 -0.22 21.31
CA TYR A 169 -5.93 1.09 20.92
C TYR A 169 -6.84 2.30 21.22
N ALA A 170 -8.11 2.06 21.57
CA ALA A 170 -9.11 3.12 21.76
C ALA A 170 -10.16 2.77 22.84
N ARG A 171 -9.73 2.24 24.00
CA ARG A 171 -10.62 1.70 25.06
C ARG A 171 -11.71 2.65 25.52
N HIS A 172 -11.42 3.95 25.53
CA HIS A 172 -12.35 5.00 25.93
C HIS A 172 -13.48 5.25 24.89
N GLN A 173 -13.46 4.56 23.74
CA GLN A 173 -14.45 4.66 22.66
C GLN A 173 -15.06 3.29 22.29
N LEU A 174 -15.13 2.34 23.24
CA LEU A 174 -15.67 0.99 22.99
C LEU A 174 -17.14 1.01 22.51
N ASP A 175 -17.92 2.00 22.94
CA ASP A 175 -19.29 2.26 22.47
C ASP A 175 -19.36 2.47 20.94
N LYS A 176 -18.32 3.06 20.34
CA LYS A 176 -18.24 3.24 18.89
C LYS A 176 -17.98 1.94 18.14
N ALA A 177 -17.31 0.96 18.78
CA ALA A 177 -16.97 -0.30 18.16
C ALA A 177 -18.22 -1.09 17.74
N GLU A 178 -19.26 -1.07 18.56
CA GLU A 178 -20.53 -1.78 18.27
C GLU A 178 -21.21 -1.21 17.02
N ASN A 179 -21.34 0.13 16.96
CA ASN A 179 -21.97 0.84 15.85
C ASN A 179 -21.20 0.68 14.54
N LEU A 180 -19.86 0.68 14.61
CA LEU A 180 -19.01 0.47 13.44
C LEU A 180 -19.00 -0.99 12.98
N GLY A 181 -19.05 -1.94 13.91
CA GLY A 181 -19.14 -3.36 13.62
C GLY A 181 -20.40 -3.74 12.86
N ALA A 182 -21.52 -3.07 13.12
CA ALA A 182 -22.75 -3.25 12.35
C ALA A 182 -22.63 -2.84 10.87
N LYS A 183 -21.70 -1.93 10.54
CA LYS A 183 -21.45 -1.42 9.18
C LYS A 183 -20.37 -2.20 8.42
N ALA A 184 -19.73 -3.18 9.07
CA ALA A 184 -18.65 -4.00 8.52
C ALA A 184 -19.15 -5.38 8.09
N ASP A 185 -20.25 -5.42 7.34
CA ASP A 185 -20.92 -6.63 6.87
C ASP A 185 -20.23 -7.33 5.69
N THR A 186 -19.46 -6.58 4.91
CA THR A 186 -18.68 -7.08 3.77
C THR A 186 -17.17 -6.94 4.00
N THR A 187 -16.37 -7.76 3.32
CA THR A 187 -14.90 -7.63 3.32
C THR A 187 -14.46 -6.21 2.94
N SER A 188 -15.07 -5.58 1.93
CA SER A 188 -14.72 -4.23 1.49
C SER A 188 -15.04 -3.17 2.55
N ASN A 189 -16.22 -3.26 3.19
CA ASN A 189 -16.60 -2.32 4.25
C ASN A 189 -15.67 -2.42 5.45
N LEU A 190 -15.33 -3.66 5.87
CA LEU A 190 -14.34 -3.87 6.92
C LEU A 190 -12.96 -3.34 6.51
N ALA A 191 -12.49 -3.62 5.28
CA ALA A 191 -11.19 -3.18 4.82
C ALA A 191 -11.04 -1.65 4.86
N ASN A 192 -12.07 -0.93 4.39
CA ASN A 192 -12.13 0.53 4.43
C ASN A 192 -12.16 1.08 5.85
N LEU A 193 -12.89 0.41 6.75
CA LEU A 193 -12.94 0.80 8.15
C LEU A 193 -11.59 0.56 8.84
N MET A 194 -10.99 -0.61 8.67
CA MET A 194 -9.67 -0.93 9.24
C MET A 194 -8.60 0.03 8.75
N LEU A 195 -8.61 0.40 7.46
CA LEU A 195 -7.71 1.42 6.93
C LEU A 195 -7.85 2.74 7.69
N LYS A 196 -9.07 3.25 7.85
CA LYS A 196 -9.34 4.49 8.60
C LYS A 196 -8.92 4.38 10.07
N LEU A 197 -9.13 3.22 10.69
CA LEU A 197 -8.72 2.98 12.06
C LEU A 197 -7.19 2.98 12.20
N ILE A 198 -6.46 2.35 11.30
CA ILE A 198 -5.00 2.34 11.34
C ILE A 198 -4.44 3.75 11.10
N GLN A 199 -5.01 4.50 10.14
CA GLN A 199 -4.65 5.91 9.91
C GLN A 199 -4.88 6.77 11.16
N LYS A 200 -6.02 6.58 11.84
CA LYS A 200 -6.38 7.32 13.05
C LYS A 200 -5.56 6.90 14.28
N TYR A 201 -5.17 5.63 14.36
CA TYR A 201 -4.44 5.05 15.48
C TYR A 201 -3.14 4.43 14.97
N PRO A 202 -2.15 5.25 14.55
CA PRO A 202 -0.93 4.75 13.95
C PRO A 202 -0.10 3.85 14.88
N LYS A 203 -0.25 4.02 16.21
CA LYS A 203 0.27 3.10 17.25
C LYS A 203 -0.23 1.65 17.12
N SER A 204 -1.22 1.41 16.26
CA SER A 204 -1.68 0.05 15.95
C SER A 204 -0.70 -0.75 15.08
N ILE A 205 0.31 -0.08 14.50
CA ILE A 205 1.37 -0.67 13.70
C ILE A 205 2.60 -0.90 14.59
N ALA A 206 3.00 -2.15 14.76
CA ALA A 206 4.22 -2.52 15.47
C ALA A 206 5.43 -2.45 14.54
N TYR A 207 6.51 -1.83 15.01
CA TYR A 207 7.76 -1.78 14.26
C TYR A 207 8.58 -3.06 14.48
N ILE A 208 8.96 -3.71 13.39
CA ILE A 208 9.84 -4.87 13.39
C ILE A 208 11.13 -4.50 12.66
N ASN A 209 12.21 -4.33 13.43
CA ASN A 209 13.56 -4.37 12.86
C ASN A 209 13.85 -5.81 12.45
N ASP A 210 14.46 -6.02 11.28
CA ASP A 210 14.80 -7.32 10.72
C ASP A 210 15.65 -8.21 11.68
N PRO A 211 15.74 -9.53 11.43
CA PRO A 211 15.60 -10.60 12.40
C PRO A 211 16.82 -10.74 13.32
N GLY A 212 16.58 -10.59 14.63
CA GLY A 212 17.61 -10.77 15.66
C GLY A 212 17.28 -10.15 17.02
N SER A 213 16.18 -9.38 17.13
CA SER A 213 15.72 -8.85 18.42
C SER A 213 14.34 -9.41 18.77
N ASP A 214 14.28 -10.25 19.80
CA ASP A 214 13.09 -10.98 20.26
C ASP A 214 12.00 -10.12 20.92
N ALA A 215 11.76 -8.90 20.45
CA ALA A 215 10.61 -8.10 20.89
C ALA A 215 10.22 -7.03 19.85
N PRO A 216 8.95 -6.99 19.39
CA PRO A 216 8.38 -5.80 18.77
C PRO A 216 8.50 -4.63 19.75
N LYS A 217 9.16 -3.53 19.35
CA LYS A 217 9.13 -2.29 20.13
C LYS A 217 7.90 -1.51 19.70
N GLU A 218 7.08 -1.10 20.66
CA GLU A 218 6.01 -0.13 20.41
C GLU A 218 6.63 1.16 19.84
N MET A 219 6.05 1.69 18.76
CA MET A 219 6.51 2.96 18.18
C MET A 219 6.20 4.10 19.16
N GLY A 220 7.19 4.96 19.42
CA GLY A 220 7.08 6.05 20.40
C GLY A 220 6.14 7.15 19.91
N MET A 221 5.60 7.94 20.84
CA MET A 221 4.77 9.11 20.52
C MET A 221 5.51 10.11 19.61
N ASP A 222 6.80 10.27 19.84
CA ASP A 222 7.67 11.19 19.12
C ASP A 222 7.79 10.89 17.60
N ASP A 223 7.44 9.68 17.15
CA ASP A 223 7.53 9.26 15.74
C ASP A 223 6.27 9.64 14.92
N PHE A 224 5.13 9.93 15.57
CA PHE A 224 3.85 10.28 14.90
C PHE A 224 3.32 11.67 15.25
N ASP A 225 3.76 12.26 16.36
CA ASP A 225 3.15 13.50 16.89
C ASP A 225 3.37 14.75 16.00
N ASN A 226 4.12 14.64 14.89
CA ASN A 226 4.33 15.72 13.91
C ASN A 226 3.54 15.57 12.60
N TYR A 227 2.66 14.57 12.46
CA TYR A 227 1.94 14.32 11.21
C TYR A 227 0.43 14.16 11.45
N GLU A 228 -0.34 15.23 11.23
CA GLU A 228 -1.79 15.14 11.04
C GLU A 228 -2.07 14.57 9.63
N PHE A 229 -2.71 13.40 9.55
CA PHE A 229 -3.15 12.76 8.30
C PHE A 229 -4.59 13.13 7.93
#